data_AF-A0A5E4D8M3-F1
#
_entry.id   AF-A0A5E4D8M3-F1
#
_cell.length_a   1.000
_cell.length_b   1.000
_cell.length_c   1.000
_cell.angle_alpha   90.00
_cell.angle_beta   90.00
_cell.angle_gamma   90.00
#
_symmetry.space_group_name_H-M   'P 1'
#
loop_
_entity.id
_entity.type
_entity.pdbx_description
1 polymer ?
#
loop_
_entity_poly.entity_id
_entity_poly.type
_entity_poly.pdbx_seq_one_letter_code
_entity_poly.pdbx_strand_id
1 'polypeptide(L)'
;MGTYAGRKYSIYGEPRKLITQDLVQERYLEYQQVPSSDPPHYQFLWGPWTHAKTSKMRILEFLAKIHDVVPSAFPSWYEEALRDEE
;
A
#
# COMPACT_ATOMS: atom_id res chain seq x y z
N MET A 1 11.03 6.41 7.12
CA MET A 1 10.89 5.56 8.32
C MET A 1 11.94 4.45 8.29
N GLY A 2 12.68 4.22 9.38
CA GLY A 2 13.76 3.23 9.45
C GLY A 2 13.27 1.83 9.79
N THR A 3 12.41 1.25 8.95
CA THR A 3 11.89 -0.11 9.08
C THR A 3 12.64 -1.06 8.14
N TYR A 4 13.08 -2.21 8.68
CA TYR A 4 13.92 -3.18 7.97
C TYR A 4 13.36 -4.58 8.15
N ALA A 5 13.34 -5.37 7.07
CA ALA A 5 12.96 -6.77 7.11
C ALA A 5 13.90 -7.56 8.04
N GLY A 6 13.34 -8.54 8.75
CA GLY A 6 14.09 -9.40 9.68
C GLY A 6 14.41 -8.77 11.02
N ARG A 7 14.08 -7.49 11.24
CA ARG A 7 14.17 -6.83 12.55
C ARG A 7 12.79 -6.77 13.20
N LYS A 8 12.71 -7.18 14.47
CA LYS A 8 11.48 -7.05 15.26
C LYS A 8 11.42 -5.65 15.88
N TYR A 9 10.28 -4.97 15.70
CA TYR A 9 9.94 -3.68 16.29
C TYR A 9 8.85 -3.87 17.34
N SER A 10 8.84 -3.00 18.36
CA SER A 10 7.87 -3.12 19.46
C SER A 10 6.42 -2.90 19.03
N ILE A 11 6.18 -2.06 18.02
CA ILE A 11 4.83 -1.71 17.55
C ILE A 11 4.39 -2.66 16.43
N TYR A 12 5.25 -2.83 15.42
CA TYR A 12 4.91 -3.54 14.18
C TYR A 12 5.33 -5.03 14.18
N GLY A 13 5.97 -5.50 15.25
CA GLY A 13 6.57 -6.84 15.23
C GLY A 13 7.63 -6.95 14.13
N GLU A 14 7.61 -8.05 13.40
CA GLU A 14 8.51 -8.23 12.24
C GLU A 14 7.81 -7.68 10.97
N PRO A 15 8.33 -6.61 10.33
CA PRO A 15 7.62 -5.92 9.26
C PRO A 15 7.34 -6.78 8.03
N ARG A 16 8.25 -7.70 7.68
CA ARG A 16 8.05 -8.57 6.52
C ARG A 16 6.87 -9.50 6.74
N LYS A 17 6.76 -10.11 7.92
CA LYS A 17 5.62 -10.94 8.31
C LYS A 17 4.32 -10.13 8.26
N LEU A 18 4.32 -8.95 8.84
CA LEU A 18 3.13 -8.08 8.86
C LEU A 18 2.61 -7.80 7.43
N ILE A 19 3.49 -7.38 6.51
CA ILE A 19 3.08 -6.98 5.15
C ILE A 19 2.78 -8.18 4.24
N THR A 20 3.52 -9.30 4.37
CA THR A 20 3.38 -10.48 3.49
C THR A 20 2.39 -11.54 3.98
N GLN A 21 2.08 -11.57 5.27
CA GLN A 21 1.21 -12.60 5.87
C GLN A 21 -0.01 -11.96 6.51
N ASP A 22 0.17 -11.14 7.54
CA ASP A 22 -0.93 -10.68 8.38
C ASP A 22 -1.92 -9.82 7.57
N LEU A 23 -1.45 -8.83 6.81
CA LEU A 23 -2.31 -8.00 5.95
C LEU A 23 -2.88 -8.74 4.74
N VAL A 24 -2.22 -9.80 4.29
CA VAL A 24 -2.69 -10.65 3.20
C VAL A 24 -3.82 -11.56 3.67
N GLN A 25 -3.68 -12.14 4.86
CA GLN A 25 -4.71 -12.96 5.50
C GLN A 25 -5.98 -12.15 5.80
N GLU A 26 -5.80 -10.91 6.24
CA GLU A 26 -6.89 -9.93 6.44
C GLU A 26 -7.43 -9.34 5.12
N ARG A 27 -6.92 -9.79 3.96
CA ARG A 27 -7.35 -9.38 2.60
C ARG A 27 -7.26 -7.86 2.33
N TYR A 28 -6.42 -7.15 3.07
CA TYR A 28 -6.07 -5.76 2.76
C TYR A 28 -5.05 -5.69 1.63
N LEU A 29 -4.15 -6.65 1.55
CA LEU A 29 -3.14 -6.74 0.50
C LEU A 29 -3.23 -8.09 -0.21
N GLU A 30 -2.81 -8.10 -1.46
CA GLU A 30 -2.50 -9.33 -2.19
C GLU A 30 -1.01 -9.35 -2.44
N TYR A 31 -0.37 -10.48 -2.16
CA TYR A 31 1.05 -10.69 -2.42
C TYR A 31 1.19 -11.76 -3.49
N GLN A 32 1.62 -11.35 -4.69
CA GLN A 32 1.69 -12.25 -5.84
C GLN A 32 2.99 -12.10 -6.61
N GLN A 33 3.41 -13.18 -7.26
CA GLN A 33 4.55 -13.15 -8.17
C GLN A 33 4.19 -12.36 -9.43
N VAL A 34 5.11 -11.52 -9.89
CA VAL A 34 4.96 -10.80 -11.16
C VAL A 34 5.00 -11.83 -12.29
N PRO A 35 3.95 -11.96 -13.12
CA PRO A 35 3.94 -12.89 -14.24
C PRO A 35 5.13 -12.64 -15.16
N SER A 36 5.77 -13.72 -15.61
CA SER A 36 6.90 -13.67 -16.55
C SER A 36 8.15 -12.93 -16.04
N SER A 37 8.30 -12.76 -14.71
CA SER A 37 9.53 -12.22 -14.14
C SER A 37 10.63 -13.28 -14.06
N ASP A 38 11.78 -13.00 -14.68
CA ASP A 38 13.01 -13.78 -14.54
C ASP A 38 14.19 -12.84 -14.20
N PRO A 39 14.74 -12.88 -12.98
CA PRO A 39 14.39 -13.77 -11.87
C PRO A 39 12.99 -13.47 -11.27
N PRO A 40 12.42 -14.37 -10.44
CA PRO A 40 11.13 -14.16 -9.80
C PRO A 40 11.09 -12.87 -8.96
N HIS A 41 10.16 -11.98 -9.29
CA HIS A 41 9.83 -10.80 -8.49
C HIS A 41 8.43 -10.94 -7.91
N TYR A 42 8.20 -10.33 -6.75
CA TYR A 42 6.88 -10.28 -6.11
C TYR A 42 6.43 -8.84 -5.96
N GLN A 43 5.13 -8.62 -6.09
CA GLN A 43 4.50 -7.32 -5.93
C GLN A 43 3.34 -7.40 -4.93
N PHE A 44 3.05 -6.24 -4.32
CA PHE A 44 1.84 -6.07 -3.51
C PHE A 44 0.78 -5.36 -4.35
N LEU A 45 -0.44 -5.87 -4.26
CA LEU A 45 -1.64 -5.22 -4.78
C LEU A 45 -2.61 -4.96 -3.62
N TRP A 46 -3.59 -4.10 -3.86
CA TRP A 46 -4.68 -3.91 -2.92
C TRP A 46 -5.59 -5.13 -2.98
N GLY A 47 -5.89 -5.67 -1.80
CA GLY A 47 -6.91 -6.70 -1.69
C GLY A 47 -8.32 -6.11 -1.76
N PRO A 48 -9.34 -6.96 -1.96
CA PRO A 48 -10.72 -6.53 -2.15
C PRO A 48 -11.28 -5.74 -0.97
N TRP A 49 -10.81 -6.00 0.26
CA TRP A 49 -11.25 -5.23 1.43
C TRP A 49 -10.71 -3.81 1.45
N THR A 50 -9.52 -3.59 0.89
CA THR A 50 -8.96 -2.23 0.79
C THR A 50 -9.80 -1.40 -0.18
N HIS A 51 -10.14 -1.94 -1.35
CA HIS A 51 -11.03 -1.26 -2.29
C HIS A 51 -12.42 -0.96 -1.70
N ALA A 52 -12.96 -1.87 -0.87
CA ALA A 52 -14.25 -1.63 -0.21
C ALA A 52 -14.18 -0.59 0.93
N LYS A 53 -13.02 -0.42 1.57
CA LYS A 53 -12.86 0.42 2.77
C LYS A 53 -12.29 1.80 2.46
N THR A 54 -11.52 1.93 1.37
CA THR A 54 -10.84 3.17 1.01
C THR A 54 -10.70 3.31 -0.50
N SER A 55 -10.64 4.56 -0.98
CA SER A 55 -10.28 4.90 -2.35
C SER A 55 -8.83 5.40 -2.42
N LYS A 56 -8.27 5.45 -3.63
CA LYS A 56 -6.98 6.11 -3.90
C LYS A 56 -6.99 7.56 -3.44
N MET A 57 -8.09 8.28 -3.64
CA MET A 57 -8.23 9.67 -3.20
C MET A 57 -8.11 9.79 -1.68
N ARG A 58 -8.80 8.93 -0.93
CA ARG A 58 -8.79 8.98 0.54
C ARG A 58 -7.39 8.68 1.12
N ILE A 59 -6.64 7.77 0.50
CA ILE A 59 -5.23 7.53 0.88
C ILE A 59 -4.36 8.75 0.53
N LEU A 60 -4.57 9.34 -0.64
CA LEU A 60 -3.83 10.52 -1.06
C LEU A 60 -4.08 11.72 -0.14
N GLU A 61 -5.32 11.96 0.27
CA GLU A 61 -5.67 12.97 1.27
C GLU A 61 -4.98 12.73 2.61
N PHE A 62 -4.93 11.48 3.07
CA PHE A 62 -4.24 11.13 4.31
C PHE A 62 -2.73 11.39 4.20
N LEU A 63 -2.11 11.02 3.08
CA LEU A 63 -0.70 11.27 2.82
C LEU A 63 -0.40 12.78 2.75
N ALA A 64 -1.25 13.53 2.06
CA ALA A 64 -1.12 14.98 1.94
C ALA A 64 -1.20 15.66 3.31
N LYS A 65 -2.12 15.22 4.19
CA LYS A 65 -2.22 15.67 5.59
C LYS A 65 -0.95 15.39 6.41
N ILE A 66 -0.32 14.22 6.24
CA ILE A 66 0.95 13.90 6.95
C ILE A 66 2.06 14.87 6.57
N HIS A 67 2.08 15.28 5.30
CA HIS A 67 3.09 16.18 4.75
C HIS A 67 2.70 17.66 4.83
N ASP A 68 1.53 17.98 5.40
CA ASP A 68 0.96 19.34 5.44
C ASP A 68 0.86 20.00 4.05
N VAL A 69 0.46 19.20 3.06
CA VAL A 69 0.24 19.63 1.67
C VAL A 69 -1.16 19.28 1.19
N VAL A 70 -1.52 19.79 0.02
CA VAL A 70 -2.78 19.44 -0.66
C VAL A 70 -2.59 18.20 -1.57
N PRO A 71 -3.62 17.36 -1.78
CA PRO A 71 -3.53 16.18 -2.66
C PRO A 71 -3.03 16.49 -4.08
N SER A 72 -3.39 17.66 -4.61
CA SER A 72 -2.96 18.14 -5.92
C SER A 72 -1.47 18.45 -6.03
N ALA A 73 -0.74 18.50 -4.91
CA ALA A 73 0.73 18.57 -4.91
C ALA A 73 1.37 17.27 -5.44
N PHE A 74 0.60 16.19 -5.56
CA PHE A 74 0.98 14.93 -6.20
C PHE A 74 0.19 14.73 -7.50
N PRO A 75 0.50 15.45 -8.59
CA PRO A 75 -0.37 15.54 -9.77
C PRO A 75 -0.68 14.19 -10.42
N SER A 76 0.32 13.32 -10.57
CA SER A 76 0.12 11.98 -11.16
C SER A 76 -0.80 11.09 -10.33
N TRP A 77 -0.65 11.12 -9.00
CA TRP A 77 -1.48 10.34 -8.08
C TRP A 77 -2.87 10.93 -7.93
N TYR A 78 -3.00 12.25 -7.99
CA TYR A 78 -4.29 12.93 -7.95
C TYR A 78 -5.12 12.59 -9.19
N GLU A 79 -4.54 12.64 -10.38
CA GLU A 79 -5.22 12.22 -11.61
C GLU A 79 -5.59 10.73 -11.59
N GLU A 80 -4.72 9.86 -11.09
CA GLU A 80 -5.03 8.44 -10.95
C GLU A 80 -6.16 8.19 -9.94
N ALA A 81 -6.14 8.91 -8.82
CA ALA A 81 -7.18 8.81 -7.81
C ALA A 81 -8.54 9.28 -8.33
N LEU A 82 -8.58 10.34 -9.14
CA LEU A 82 -9.82 10.81 -9.78
C LEU A 82 -10.41 9.76 -10.74
N ARG A 83 -9.56 9.11 -11.56
CA ARG A 83 -10.01 8.05 -12.48
C ARG A 83 -10.53 6.80 -11.78
N ASP A 84 -10.14 6.59 -10.52
CA ASP A 84 -10.55 5.43 -9.71
C ASP A 84 -11.91 5.66 -9.03
N GLU A 85 -12.34 6.93 -8.89
CA GLU A 85 -13.64 7.31 -8.32
C GLU A 85 -14.74 7.56 -9.38
N GLU A 86 -14.37 7.58 -10.67
CA GLU A 86 -15.27 7.74 -11.82
C GLU A 86 -15.87 6.40 -12.27
#